data_AF-E3EC88-F1
#
_entry.id   AF-E3EC88-F1
#
_cell.length_a   1.000
_cell.length_b   1.000
_cell.length_c   1.000
_cell.angle_alpha   90.00
_cell.angle_beta   90.00
_cell.angle_gamma   90.00
#
_symmetry.space_group_name_H-M   'P 1'
#
loop_
_entity.id
_entity.type
_entity.pdbx_description
1 polymer ?
#
loop_
_entity_poly.entity_id
_entity_poly.type
_entity_poly.pdbx_seq_one_letter_code
_entity_poly.pdbx_strand_id
1 'polypeptide(L)'
;MDKKELITKAQLKNLPITESKLNRYINLGLICSDTKGRGRAKGTLSHFTEESLDILKEIQSLKGINQKHIIFTLFWRGYNISWHKLKDAVYNFTLEIEDKFTEVNNKTKDPEFADYILNEMIEESVPKKKPGRPSNQDLKELKQQQEAEKESFRNILSVVQLLAAGSSMTCQGLKLFSRPNPNVTTQTIADADMFLDWLNLRTIKESIQRSEKNDYDNILEIIHCIQQYWNEIEAVSKSPTVNSAIKEIVQQINRFYPGGFTFRNVTLIRYLILAMLAFGKHQMILEFLKSDQTKTLFNQFVNLPFEKNKQ
;
A
#
# COMPACT_ATOMS: atom_id res chain seq x y z
N MET A 1 0.91 8.52 -31.05
CA MET A 1 1.88 9.58 -31.39
C MET A 1 3.30 9.05 -31.42
N ASP A 2 4.21 9.64 -32.21
CA ASP A 2 5.64 9.31 -32.13
C ASP A 2 6.35 10.08 -30.99
N LYS A 3 7.65 9.82 -30.76
CA LYS A 3 8.41 10.50 -29.69
C LYS A 3 8.47 12.02 -29.87
N LYS A 4 8.67 12.51 -31.09
CA LYS A 4 8.81 13.95 -31.37
C LYS A 4 7.49 14.65 -31.14
N GLU A 5 6.40 14.05 -31.63
CA GLU A 5 5.04 14.53 -31.43
C GLU A 5 4.67 14.56 -29.94
N LEU A 6 5.01 13.52 -29.17
CA LEU A 6 4.79 13.51 -27.71
C LEU A 6 5.53 14.65 -27.01
N ILE A 7 6.80 14.89 -27.36
CA ILE A 7 7.60 15.98 -26.78
C ILE A 7 6.97 17.34 -27.12
N THR A 8 6.60 17.57 -28.39
CA THR A 8 5.98 18.82 -28.82
C THR A 8 4.65 19.05 -28.08
N LYS A 9 3.78 18.03 -28.01
CA LYS A 9 2.51 18.11 -27.26
C LYS A 9 2.74 18.36 -25.76
N ALA A 10 3.75 17.74 -25.16
CA ALA A 10 4.10 17.96 -23.76
C ALA A 10 4.58 19.40 -23.51
N GLN A 11 5.42 19.94 -24.39
CA GLN A 11 5.90 21.32 -24.33
C GLN A 11 4.77 22.33 -24.47
N LEU A 12 3.82 22.09 -25.39
CA LEU A 12 2.60 22.91 -25.53
C LEU A 12 1.74 22.91 -24.26
N LYS A 13 1.79 21.83 -23.47
CA LYS A 13 1.13 21.72 -22.15
C LYS A 13 2.00 22.24 -20.98
N ASN A 14 3.08 22.97 -21.27
CA ASN A 14 4.05 23.47 -20.27
C ASN A 14 4.72 22.36 -19.43
N LEU A 15 4.89 21.16 -19.99
CA LEU A 15 5.64 20.08 -19.36
C LEU A 15 7.10 20.12 -19.85
N PRO A 16 8.10 20.40 -18.99
CA PRO A 16 9.51 20.58 -19.39
C PRO A 16 10.20 19.23 -19.62
N ILE A 17 9.83 18.57 -20.72
CA ILE A 17 10.32 17.27 -21.15
C ILE A 17 11.31 17.45 -22.31
N THR A 18 12.49 16.85 -22.13
CA THR A 18 13.50 16.69 -23.18
C THR A 18 13.51 15.25 -23.64
N GLU A 19 14.09 14.97 -24.81
CA GLU A 19 14.25 13.60 -25.31
C GLU A 19 14.99 12.69 -24.31
N SER A 20 16.06 13.20 -23.68
CA SER A 20 16.80 12.48 -22.64
C SER A 20 15.91 12.12 -21.44
N LYS A 21 15.09 13.06 -20.94
CA LYS A 21 14.15 12.79 -19.84
C LYS A 21 13.10 11.75 -20.25
N LEU A 22 12.55 11.87 -21.46
CA LEU A 22 11.56 10.92 -21.96
C LEU A 22 12.16 9.51 -22.07
N ASN A 23 13.36 9.38 -22.64
CA ASN A 23 14.06 8.10 -22.74
C ASN A 23 14.33 7.50 -21.35
N ARG A 24 14.68 8.32 -20.36
CA ARG A 24 14.83 7.87 -18.97
C ARG A 24 13.51 7.31 -18.41
N TYR A 25 12.38 7.99 -18.64
CA TYR A 25 11.07 7.51 -18.17
C TYR A 25 10.63 6.20 -18.85
N ILE A 26 10.93 6.06 -20.15
CA ILE A 26 10.71 4.80 -20.87
C ILE A 26 11.58 3.68 -20.29
N ASN A 27 12.87 3.93 -20.06
CA ASN A 27 13.80 2.93 -19.51
C ASN A 27 13.43 2.49 -18.09
N LEU A 28 12.89 3.41 -17.29
CA LEU A 28 12.35 3.14 -15.96
C LEU A 28 10.96 2.47 -16.00
N GLY A 29 10.36 2.29 -17.18
CA GLY A 29 9.05 1.67 -17.34
C GLY A 29 7.87 2.54 -16.92
N LEU A 30 8.08 3.84 -16.73
CA LEU A 30 7.03 4.78 -16.32
C LEU A 30 6.10 5.14 -17.47
N ILE A 31 6.61 5.06 -18.71
CA ILE A 31 5.85 5.31 -19.93
C ILE A 31 6.05 4.13 -20.87
N CYS A 32 4.93 3.52 -21.26
CA CYS A 32 4.91 2.43 -22.24
C CYS A 32 4.77 2.98 -23.66
N SER A 33 5.32 2.24 -24.62
CA SER A 33 5.10 2.49 -26.04
C SER A 33 4.79 1.19 -26.75
N ASP A 34 3.80 1.20 -27.63
CA ASP A 34 3.53 0.09 -28.53
C ASP A 34 4.56 0.12 -29.66
N THR A 35 5.35 -0.94 -29.79
CA THR A 35 6.29 -1.05 -30.91
C THR A 35 5.62 -1.73 -32.09
N LYS A 36 5.48 -1.01 -33.21
CA LYS A 36 5.09 -1.60 -34.50
C LYS A 36 6.34 -1.83 -35.35
N GLY A 37 6.56 -3.09 -35.74
CA GLY A 37 7.62 -3.45 -36.68
C GLY A 37 7.34 -2.86 -38.06
N ARG A 38 8.33 -2.22 -38.68
CA ARG A 38 8.23 -1.68 -40.05
C ARG A 38 8.85 -2.60 -41.11
N GLY A 39 9.07 -3.86 -40.77
CA GLY A 39 9.76 -4.87 -41.60
C GLY A 39 11.26 -4.95 -41.36
N ARG A 40 11.90 -6.00 -41.90
CA ARG A 40 13.29 -6.45 -41.62
C ARG A 40 14.38 -5.38 -41.78
N ALA A 41 14.14 -4.30 -42.52
CA ALA A 41 15.13 -3.26 -42.84
C ALA A 41 14.84 -1.87 -42.25
N LYS A 42 13.62 -1.61 -41.75
CA LYS A 42 13.18 -0.27 -41.31
C LYS A 42 13.08 -0.11 -39.79
N GLY A 43 13.42 -1.16 -39.04
CA GLY A 43 13.41 -1.17 -37.58
C GLY A 43 12.00 -1.14 -36.98
N THR A 44 11.93 -0.83 -35.68
CA THR A 44 10.70 -0.71 -34.90
C THR A 44 10.38 0.76 -34.65
N LEU A 45 9.11 1.14 -34.84
CA LEU A 45 8.62 2.45 -34.44
C LEU A 45 7.83 2.32 -33.13
N SER A 46 8.25 3.05 -32.09
CA SER A 46 7.49 3.22 -30.86
C SER A 46 6.34 4.20 -31.09
N HIS A 47 5.14 3.80 -30.69
CA HIS A 47 3.93 4.61 -30.67
C HIS A 47 3.46 4.81 -29.23
N PHE A 48 3.21 6.05 -28.85
CA PHE A 48 2.73 6.45 -27.53
C PHE A 48 1.24 6.79 -27.59
N THR A 49 0.53 6.58 -26.48
CA THR A 49 -0.89 6.90 -26.32
C THR A 49 -1.08 8.30 -25.74
N GLU A 50 -2.29 8.86 -25.81
CA GLU A 50 -2.61 10.15 -25.16
C GLU A 50 -2.43 10.09 -23.64
N GLU A 51 -2.67 8.92 -23.02
CA GLU A 51 -2.36 8.64 -21.61
C GLU A 51 -0.89 8.95 -21.26
N SER A 52 0.04 8.83 -22.20
CA SER A 52 1.46 9.18 -21.98
C SER A 52 1.63 10.65 -21.58
N LEU A 53 0.79 11.56 -22.06
CA LEU A 53 0.82 12.97 -21.64
C LEU A 53 0.30 13.14 -20.21
N ASP A 54 -0.72 12.39 -19.83
CA ASP A 54 -1.27 12.42 -18.47
C ASP A 54 -0.28 11.85 -17.46
N ILE A 55 0.42 10.76 -17.82
CA ILE A 55 1.53 10.22 -17.05
C ILE A 55 2.65 11.25 -16.90
N LEU A 56 3.04 11.96 -17.97
CA LEU A 56 4.08 12.99 -17.89
C LEU A 56 3.69 14.14 -16.94
N LYS A 57 2.42 14.57 -17.01
CA LYS A 57 1.86 15.56 -16.09
C LYS A 57 1.89 15.04 -14.65
N GLU A 58 1.54 13.78 -14.46
CA GLU A 58 1.55 13.14 -13.15
C GLU A 58 2.96 13.05 -12.56
N ILE A 59 3.95 12.60 -13.33
CA ILE A 59 5.35 12.55 -12.90
C ILE A 59 5.84 13.92 -12.44
N GLN A 60 5.42 15.00 -13.11
CA GLN A 60 5.74 16.37 -12.68
C GLN A 60 5.03 16.79 -11.38
N SER A 61 3.85 16.23 -11.10
CA SER A 61 3.13 16.42 -9.83
C SER A 61 3.86 15.76 -8.65
N LEU A 62 4.53 14.64 -8.91
CA LEU A 62 5.24 13.81 -7.93
C LEU A 62 6.66 14.33 -7.58
N LYS A 63 6.90 15.64 -7.68
CA LYS A 63 8.18 16.26 -7.27
C LYS A 63 8.51 15.94 -5.81
N GLY A 64 9.74 15.49 -5.56
CA GLY A 64 10.22 15.10 -4.23
C GLY A 64 10.11 13.61 -3.93
N ILE A 65 9.35 12.84 -4.73
CA ILE A 65 9.36 11.38 -4.65
C ILE A 65 10.60 10.87 -5.38
N ASN A 66 11.32 9.94 -4.74
CA ASN A 66 12.46 9.28 -5.39
C ASN A 66 11.97 8.57 -6.66
N GLN A 67 12.66 8.80 -7.78
CA GLN A 67 12.26 8.26 -9.08
C GLN A 67 12.04 6.75 -9.10
N LYS A 68 12.81 6.00 -8.29
CA LYS A 68 12.64 4.54 -8.17
C LYS A 68 11.27 4.13 -7.62
N HIS A 69 10.56 5.04 -6.96
CA HIS A 69 9.26 4.79 -6.36
C HIS A 69 8.08 5.33 -7.18
N ILE A 70 8.34 6.20 -8.15
CA ILE A 70 7.28 6.81 -8.99
C ILE A 70 6.46 5.73 -9.70
N ILE A 71 7.09 4.62 -10.11
CA ILE A 71 6.42 3.50 -10.77
C ILE A 71 5.26 2.92 -9.95
N PHE A 72 5.42 2.81 -8.62
CA PHE A 72 4.38 2.33 -7.71
C PHE A 72 3.22 3.31 -7.66
N THR A 73 3.51 4.61 -7.56
CA THR A 73 2.47 5.65 -7.51
C THR A 73 1.71 5.74 -8.82
N LEU A 74 2.37 5.63 -9.97
CA LEU A 74 1.71 5.65 -11.28
C LEU A 74 0.79 4.44 -11.45
N PHE A 75 1.28 3.23 -11.15
CA PHE A 75 0.46 2.02 -11.22
C PHE A 75 -0.74 2.09 -10.29
N TRP A 76 -0.51 2.55 -9.05
CA TRP A 76 -1.58 2.73 -8.08
C TRP A 76 -2.60 3.77 -8.51
N ARG A 77 -2.21 4.79 -9.27
CA ARG A 77 -3.13 5.76 -9.88
C ARG A 77 -3.87 5.23 -11.10
N GLY A 78 -3.68 3.96 -11.45
CA GLY A 78 -4.39 3.32 -12.54
C GLY A 78 -3.75 3.55 -13.91
N TYR A 79 -2.51 4.05 -13.98
CA TYR A 79 -1.82 4.25 -15.26
C TYR A 79 -1.21 2.95 -15.77
N ASN A 80 -1.26 2.76 -17.09
CA ASN A 80 -0.57 1.66 -17.73
C ASN A 80 0.95 1.91 -17.75
N ILE A 81 1.69 1.05 -17.04
CA ILE A 81 3.14 1.10 -16.91
C ILE A 81 3.77 -0.24 -17.29
N SER A 82 5.10 -0.30 -17.38
CA SER A 82 5.77 -1.55 -17.76
C SER A 82 5.70 -2.56 -16.61
N TRP A 83 4.89 -3.61 -16.78
CA TRP A 83 4.71 -4.64 -15.76
C TRP A 83 6.03 -5.31 -15.37
N HIS A 84 6.95 -5.55 -16.32
CA HIS A 84 8.28 -6.09 -16.02
C HIS A 84 9.08 -5.17 -15.09
N LYS A 85 9.05 -3.86 -15.34
CA LYS A 85 9.75 -2.89 -14.50
C LYS A 85 9.09 -2.74 -13.13
N LEU A 86 7.76 -2.85 -13.06
CA LEU A 86 7.06 -2.89 -11.78
C LEU A 86 7.42 -4.15 -11.01
N LYS A 87 7.45 -5.32 -11.66
CA LYS A 87 7.88 -6.59 -11.07
C LYS A 87 9.28 -6.49 -10.48
N ASP A 88 10.24 -5.96 -11.25
CA ASP A 88 11.60 -5.72 -10.78
C ASP A 88 11.62 -4.78 -9.56
N ALA A 89 10.83 -3.70 -9.60
CA ALA A 89 10.74 -2.74 -8.49
C ALA A 89 10.14 -3.37 -7.23
N VAL A 90 9.08 -4.17 -7.35
CA VAL A 90 8.45 -4.90 -6.25
C VAL A 90 9.42 -5.94 -5.68
N TYR A 91 10.11 -6.68 -6.54
CA TYR A 91 11.12 -7.64 -6.11
C TYR A 91 12.26 -6.97 -5.34
N ASN A 92 12.83 -5.88 -5.86
CA ASN A 92 13.84 -5.11 -5.14
C ASN A 92 13.31 -4.55 -3.81
N PHE A 93 12.03 -4.18 -3.73
CA PHE A 93 11.44 -3.78 -2.46
C PHE A 93 11.41 -4.93 -1.45
N THR A 94 11.16 -6.18 -1.87
CA THR A 94 11.26 -7.32 -0.94
C THR A 94 12.66 -7.56 -0.39
N LEU A 95 13.70 -7.29 -1.20
CA LEU A 95 15.09 -7.31 -0.74
C LEU A 95 15.34 -6.19 0.29
N GLU A 96 14.86 -4.96 0.01
CA GLU A 96 14.96 -3.86 0.98
C GLU A 96 14.27 -4.17 2.32
N ILE A 97 13.15 -4.93 2.31
CA ILE A 97 12.46 -5.35 3.54
C ILE A 97 13.28 -6.40 4.29
N GLU A 98 13.79 -7.41 3.59
CA GLU A 98 14.62 -8.47 4.18
C GLU A 98 15.91 -7.93 4.78
N ASP A 99 16.59 -7.02 4.08
CA ASP A 99 17.80 -6.36 4.57
C ASP A 99 17.50 -5.61 5.88
N LYS A 100 16.38 -4.89 5.94
CA LYS A 100 15.94 -4.19 7.16
C LYS A 100 15.62 -5.14 8.30
N PHE A 101 14.92 -6.24 8.04
CA PHE A 101 14.66 -7.24 9.08
C PHE A 101 15.96 -7.88 9.58
N THR A 102 16.89 -8.17 8.68
CA THR A 102 18.21 -8.69 9.03
C THR A 102 19.01 -7.68 9.85
N GLU A 103 18.99 -6.41 9.48
CA GLU A 103 19.64 -5.32 10.20
C GLU A 103 19.06 -5.17 11.62
N VAL A 104 17.73 -5.09 11.75
CA VAL A 104 17.06 -4.96 13.05
C VAL A 104 17.34 -6.20 13.90
N ASN A 105 17.18 -7.40 13.35
CA ASN A 105 17.50 -8.66 14.04
C ASN A 105 18.95 -8.68 14.55
N ASN A 106 19.92 -8.29 13.71
CA ASN A 106 21.32 -8.24 14.12
C ASN A 106 21.58 -7.23 15.24
N LYS A 107 20.93 -6.07 15.19
CA LYS A 107 21.02 -5.05 16.23
C LYS A 107 20.39 -5.53 17.54
N THR A 108 19.28 -6.26 17.50
CA THR A 108 18.53 -6.71 18.69
C THR A 108 18.86 -8.12 19.15
N LYS A 109 19.95 -8.72 18.64
CA LYS A 109 20.51 -9.99 19.15
C LYS A 109 21.04 -9.86 20.58
N ASP A 110 21.54 -8.69 20.94
CA ASP A 110 21.95 -8.37 22.30
C ASP A 110 20.71 -7.95 23.13
N PRO A 111 20.33 -8.71 24.17
CA PRO A 111 19.19 -8.39 25.02
C PRO A 111 19.28 -7.01 25.68
N GLU A 112 20.48 -6.57 26.06
CA GLU A 112 20.67 -5.26 26.72
C GLU A 112 20.42 -4.11 25.75
N PHE A 113 20.92 -4.25 24.52
CA PHE A 113 20.68 -3.28 23.45
C PHE A 113 19.22 -3.30 22.97
N ALA A 114 18.57 -4.47 22.94
CA ALA A 114 17.15 -4.58 22.64
C ALA A 114 16.29 -3.87 23.68
N ASP A 115 16.57 -4.06 24.98
CA ASP A 115 15.88 -3.36 26.06
C ASP A 115 16.17 -1.84 26.05
N TYR A 116 17.38 -1.41 25.64
CA TYR A 116 17.69 0.01 25.42
C TYR A 116 16.81 0.64 24.33
N ILE A 117 16.74 0.04 23.14
CA ILE A 117 15.90 0.52 22.03
C ILE A 117 14.42 0.53 22.43
N LEU A 118 13.97 -0.50 23.14
CA LEU A 118 12.59 -0.57 23.65
C LEU A 118 12.28 0.64 24.53
N ASN A 119 13.16 0.96 25.48
CA ASN A 119 12.95 2.09 26.39
C ASN A 119 12.98 3.44 25.64
N GLU A 120 13.88 3.65 24.67
CA GLU A 120 13.88 4.86 23.84
C GLU A 120 12.59 5.02 23.03
N MET A 121 12.11 3.95 22.39
CA MET A 121 10.89 4.00 21.57
C MET A 121 9.65 4.34 22.40
N ILE A 122 9.58 3.87 23.65
CA ILE A 122 8.46 4.15 24.57
C ILE A 122 8.48 5.60 25.04
N GLU A 123 9.67 6.16 25.30
CA GLU A 123 9.80 7.57 25.68
C GLU A 123 9.33 8.51 24.55
N GLU A 124 9.40 8.06 23.30
CA GLU A 124 8.90 8.80 22.14
C GLU A 124 7.40 8.56 21.85
N SER A 125 6.88 7.35 22.08
CA SER A 125 5.49 6.98 21.75
C SER A 125 4.47 7.43 22.81
N VAL A 126 4.85 7.46 24.08
CA VAL A 126 3.93 7.85 25.16
C VAL A 126 3.81 9.38 25.21
N PRO A 127 2.60 9.95 25.06
CA PRO A 127 2.43 11.40 25.08
C PRO A 127 2.90 12.00 26.40
N LYS A 128 3.87 12.92 26.33
CA LYS A 128 4.37 13.67 27.49
C LYS A 128 3.21 14.49 28.09
N LYS A 129 2.72 14.11 29.28
CA LYS A 129 1.63 14.83 29.97
C LYS A 129 2.06 16.28 30.28
N LYS A 130 1.09 17.20 30.22
CA LYS A 130 1.29 18.65 30.47
C LYS A 130 1.92 18.90 31.85
N PRO A 131 2.73 19.97 32.01
CA PRO A 131 3.41 20.28 33.27
C PRO A 131 2.42 20.47 34.42
N GLY A 132 2.60 19.69 35.50
CA GLY A 132 1.80 19.66 36.72
C GLY A 132 2.09 18.39 37.55
N ARG A 133 1.69 18.35 38.83
CA ARG A 133 1.90 17.16 39.69
C ARG A 133 0.91 16.04 39.26
N PRO A 134 1.38 14.89 38.76
CA PRO A 134 0.50 13.80 38.34
C PRO A 134 -0.28 13.22 39.53
N SER A 135 -1.54 12.81 39.32
CA SER A 135 -2.27 12.04 40.34
C SER A 135 -1.73 10.60 40.43
N ASN A 136 -2.01 9.90 41.53
CA ASN A 136 -1.61 8.49 41.68
C ASN A 136 -2.33 7.56 40.68
N GLN A 137 -3.54 7.92 40.22
CA GLN A 137 -4.23 7.20 39.15
C GLN A 137 -3.54 7.43 37.79
N ASP A 138 -3.17 8.68 37.50
CA ASP A 138 -2.43 9.02 36.28
C ASP A 138 -1.11 8.28 36.16
N LEU A 139 -0.38 8.11 37.27
CA LEU A 139 0.88 7.37 37.30
C LEU A 139 0.68 5.87 37.08
N LYS A 140 -0.43 5.30 37.58
CA LYS A 140 -0.76 3.89 37.34
C LYS A 140 -1.16 3.64 35.89
N GLU A 141 -2.00 4.50 35.32
CA GLU A 141 -2.40 4.41 33.91
C GLU A 141 -1.22 4.58 32.97
N LEU A 142 -0.31 5.54 33.26
CA LEU A 142 0.90 5.75 32.47
C LEU A 142 1.82 4.53 32.50
N LYS A 143 2.04 3.93 33.68
CA LYS A 143 2.83 2.69 33.80
C LYS A 143 2.18 1.53 33.06
N GLN A 144 0.85 1.39 33.12
CA GLN A 144 0.14 0.36 32.36
C GLN A 144 0.25 0.57 30.85
N GLN A 145 0.19 1.82 30.37
CA GLN A 145 0.40 2.16 28.97
C GLN A 145 1.84 1.84 28.53
N GLN A 146 2.84 2.23 29.32
CA GLN A 146 4.25 1.94 29.05
C GLN A 146 4.53 0.44 28.99
N GLU A 147 4.00 -0.35 29.93
CA GLU A 147 4.18 -1.81 29.91
C GLU A 147 3.44 -2.48 28.74
N ALA A 148 2.24 -2.01 28.38
CA ALA A 148 1.54 -2.51 27.20
C ALA A 148 2.29 -2.18 25.89
N GLU A 149 2.94 -1.03 25.82
CA GLU A 149 3.79 -0.66 24.68
C GLU A 149 5.08 -1.49 24.65
N LYS A 150 5.76 -1.72 25.80
CA LYS A 150 6.90 -2.65 25.89
C LYS A 150 6.56 -4.01 25.34
N GLU A 151 5.43 -4.56 25.78
CA GLU A 151 4.96 -5.87 25.34
C GLU A 151 4.72 -5.86 23.81
N SER A 152 4.03 -4.84 23.30
CA SER A 152 3.80 -4.67 21.86
C SER A 152 5.10 -4.60 21.04
N PHE A 153 6.10 -3.85 21.50
CA PHE A 153 7.39 -3.77 20.82
C PHE A 153 8.21 -5.06 20.91
N ARG A 154 8.21 -5.75 22.05
CA ARG A 154 8.84 -7.09 22.18
C ARG A 154 8.22 -8.09 21.22
N ASN A 155 6.91 -8.00 21.03
CA ASN A 155 6.17 -8.82 20.07
C ASN A 155 6.57 -8.49 18.62
N ILE A 156 6.72 -7.19 18.28
CA ILE A 156 7.28 -6.76 16.99
C ILE A 156 8.69 -7.32 16.77
N LEU A 157 9.58 -7.21 17.77
CA LEU A 157 10.95 -7.72 17.67
C LEU A 157 11.00 -9.22 17.46
N SER A 158 10.18 -9.98 18.19
CA SER A 158 10.07 -11.44 18.04
C SER A 158 9.66 -11.81 16.61
N VAL A 159 8.75 -11.04 16.01
CA VAL A 159 8.32 -11.24 14.62
C VAL A 159 9.41 -10.88 13.63
N VAL A 160 10.14 -9.79 13.85
CA VAL A 160 11.30 -9.44 13.01
C VAL A 160 12.35 -10.55 13.05
N GLN A 161 12.62 -11.13 14.22
CA GLN A 161 13.55 -12.26 14.37
C GLN A 161 13.08 -13.49 13.59
N LEU A 162 11.80 -13.86 13.69
CA LEU A 162 11.21 -14.98 12.95
C LEU A 162 11.28 -14.77 11.42
N LEU A 163 10.94 -13.57 10.95
CA LEU A 163 10.96 -13.22 9.53
C LEU A 163 12.40 -13.15 8.99
N ALA A 164 13.35 -12.63 9.77
CA ALA A 164 14.77 -12.59 9.41
C ALA A 164 15.39 -14.00 9.35
N ALA A 165 14.88 -14.95 10.14
CA ALA A 165 15.28 -16.36 10.08
C ALA A 165 14.67 -17.12 8.89
N GLY A 166 13.86 -16.45 8.04
CA GLY A 166 13.19 -17.09 6.90
C GLY A 166 12.07 -18.06 7.29
N SER A 167 11.63 -18.01 8.55
CA SER A 167 10.55 -18.85 9.07
C SER A 167 9.19 -18.25 8.73
N SER A 168 8.16 -19.09 8.49
CA SER A 168 6.78 -18.59 8.38
C SER A 168 6.30 -18.08 9.74
N MET A 169 5.51 -17.02 9.73
CA MET A 169 4.83 -16.54 10.93
C MET A 169 3.73 -17.55 11.27
N THR A 170 3.69 -18.04 12.51
CA THR A 170 2.59 -18.91 12.97
C THR A 170 1.49 -18.06 13.59
N CYS A 171 0.26 -18.59 13.71
CA CYS A 171 -0.82 -17.95 14.46
C CYS A 171 -0.44 -17.60 15.90
N GLN A 172 0.47 -18.38 16.50
CA GLN A 172 1.02 -18.05 17.82
C GLN A 172 1.84 -16.75 17.78
N GLY A 173 2.59 -16.49 16.70
CA GLY A 173 3.30 -15.23 16.48
C GLY A 173 2.36 -14.04 16.23
N LEU A 174 1.21 -14.22 15.58
CA LEU A 174 0.20 -13.17 15.39
C LEU A 174 -0.64 -12.90 16.66
N LYS A 175 -0.85 -13.92 17.50
CA LYS A 175 -1.47 -13.75 18.83
C LYS A 175 -0.67 -12.82 19.74
N LEU A 176 0.62 -12.62 19.46
CA LEU A 176 1.43 -11.61 20.15
C LEU A 176 1.02 -10.17 19.77
N PHE A 177 0.43 -9.92 18.60
CA PHE A 177 -0.05 -8.59 18.19
C PHE A 177 -1.46 -8.26 18.63
N SER A 178 -2.29 -9.27 18.87
CA SER A 178 -3.68 -9.09 19.27
C SER A 178 -3.77 -9.16 20.78
N ARG A 179 -4.24 -8.08 21.43
CA ARG A 179 -4.73 -8.19 22.81
C ARG A 179 -5.71 -9.36 22.84
N PRO A 180 -5.54 -10.35 23.72
CA PRO A 180 -6.29 -11.59 23.64
C PRO A 180 -7.77 -11.26 23.73
N ASN A 181 -8.48 -11.38 22.60
CA ASN A 181 -9.93 -11.38 22.60
C ASN A 181 -10.34 -12.82 22.91
N PRO A 182 -10.95 -13.10 24.08
CA PRO A 182 -11.26 -14.46 24.52
C PRO A 182 -12.25 -15.20 23.62
N ASN A 183 -12.84 -14.54 22.62
CA ASN A 183 -13.83 -15.10 21.71
C ASN A 183 -13.27 -15.68 20.40
N VAL A 184 -11.94 -15.78 20.23
CA VAL A 184 -11.34 -16.36 19.02
C VAL A 184 -11.33 -17.89 19.11
N THR A 185 -12.09 -18.56 18.25
CA THR A 185 -12.21 -20.02 18.21
C THR A 185 -11.06 -20.70 17.46
N THR A 186 -10.87 -22.01 17.66
CA THR A 186 -9.84 -22.84 17.01
C THR A 186 -9.95 -22.90 15.49
N GLN A 187 -11.17 -22.76 14.93
CA GLN A 187 -11.39 -22.70 13.49
C GLN A 187 -10.81 -21.39 12.90
N THR A 188 -11.01 -20.27 13.60
CA THR A 188 -10.47 -18.95 13.23
C THR A 188 -8.93 -18.93 13.23
N ILE A 189 -8.31 -19.79 14.03
CA ILE A 189 -6.85 -19.95 14.11
C ILE A 189 -6.30 -20.70 12.87
N ALA A 190 -6.99 -21.75 12.40
CA ALA A 190 -6.59 -22.48 11.20
C ALA A 190 -6.72 -21.62 9.93
N ASP A 191 -7.80 -20.85 9.81
CA ASP A 191 -7.99 -19.91 8.70
C ASP A 191 -6.97 -18.76 8.73
N ALA A 192 -6.55 -18.34 9.93
CA ALA A 192 -5.51 -17.33 10.12
C ALA A 192 -4.09 -17.88 9.83
N ASP A 193 -3.79 -19.15 10.12
CA ASP A 193 -2.51 -19.78 9.75
C ASP A 193 -2.32 -19.80 8.22
N MET A 194 -3.39 -20.06 7.47
CA MET A 194 -3.37 -20.01 6.00
C MET A 194 -3.14 -18.57 5.47
N PHE A 195 -3.62 -17.56 6.19
CA PHE A 195 -3.38 -16.14 5.91
C PHE A 195 -1.96 -15.69 6.30
N LEU A 196 -1.30 -16.44 7.19
CA LEU A 196 -0.01 -16.13 7.77
C LEU A 196 1.18 -16.76 7.03
N ASP A 197 0.99 -17.92 6.41
CA ASP A 197 1.97 -18.50 5.48
C ASP A 197 2.31 -17.53 4.33
N TRP A 198 1.37 -16.65 3.99
CA TRP A 198 1.56 -15.57 3.04
C TRP A 198 2.48 -14.44 3.55
N LEU A 199 2.65 -14.25 4.87
CA LEU A 199 3.60 -13.28 5.44
C LEU A 199 5.05 -13.80 5.44
N ASN A 200 5.32 -14.98 4.88
CA ASN A 200 6.68 -15.47 4.69
C ASN A 200 7.35 -14.75 3.51
N LEU A 201 8.44 -14.01 3.76
CA LEU A 201 9.20 -13.28 2.74
C LEU A 201 9.68 -14.16 1.58
N ARG A 202 10.03 -15.43 1.84
CA ARG A 202 10.40 -16.38 0.79
C ARG A 202 9.21 -16.67 -0.13
N THR A 203 8.06 -17.00 0.44
CA THR A 203 6.82 -17.25 -0.31
C THR A 203 6.43 -16.02 -1.13
N ILE A 204 6.49 -14.83 -0.51
CA ILE A 204 6.24 -13.54 -1.17
C ILE A 204 7.16 -13.35 -2.38
N LYS A 205 8.47 -13.56 -2.21
CA LYS A 205 9.46 -13.46 -3.31
C LYS A 205 9.17 -14.44 -4.43
N GLU A 206 8.90 -15.70 -4.10
CA GLU A 206 8.56 -16.73 -5.09
C GLU A 206 7.27 -16.37 -5.85
N SER A 207 6.24 -15.87 -5.17
CA SER A 207 5.00 -15.39 -5.79
C SER A 207 5.26 -14.22 -6.75
N ILE A 208 6.06 -13.23 -6.36
CA ILE A 208 6.42 -12.11 -7.24
C ILE A 208 7.20 -12.62 -8.45
N GLN A 209 8.18 -13.52 -8.25
CA GLN A 209 8.97 -14.08 -9.34
C GLN A 209 8.13 -14.88 -10.33
N ARG A 210 7.10 -15.59 -9.87
CA ARG A 210 6.17 -16.35 -10.72
C ARG A 210 5.06 -15.50 -11.32
N SER A 211 4.80 -14.29 -10.81
CA SER A 211 3.75 -13.41 -11.34
C SER A 211 3.95 -13.10 -12.82
N GLU A 212 2.85 -13.11 -13.56
CA GLU A 212 2.81 -12.87 -15.00
C GLU A 212 2.06 -11.59 -15.33
N LYS A 213 2.12 -11.14 -16.59
CA LYS A 213 1.43 -9.92 -17.03
C LYS A 213 -0.05 -9.89 -16.61
N ASN A 214 -0.75 -11.02 -16.70
CA ASN A 214 -2.16 -11.12 -16.34
C ASN A 214 -2.43 -10.77 -14.87
N ASP A 215 -1.49 -11.05 -13.95
CA ASP A 215 -1.62 -10.65 -12.54
C ASP A 215 -1.59 -9.13 -12.39
N TYR A 216 -0.70 -8.45 -13.11
CA TYR A 216 -0.61 -6.99 -13.09
C TYR A 216 -1.82 -6.35 -13.76
N ASP A 217 -2.30 -6.91 -14.87
CA ASP A 217 -3.51 -6.44 -15.55
C ASP A 217 -4.72 -6.58 -14.60
N ASN A 218 -4.88 -7.74 -13.94
CA ASN A 218 -5.94 -7.97 -12.95
C ASN A 218 -5.85 -7.02 -11.75
N ILE A 219 -4.65 -6.78 -11.22
CA ILE A 219 -4.46 -5.83 -10.11
C ILE A 219 -4.79 -4.40 -10.54
N LEU A 220 -4.42 -4.01 -11.76
CA LEU A 220 -4.75 -2.67 -12.28
C LEU A 220 -6.27 -2.49 -12.35
N GLU A 221 -7.00 -3.50 -12.81
CA GLU A 221 -8.47 -3.48 -12.83
C GLU A 221 -9.08 -3.46 -11.42
N ILE A 222 -8.51 -4.21 -10.46
CA ILE A 222 -8.91 -4.15 -9.05
C ILE A 222 -8.74 -2.73 -8.51
N ILE A 223 -7.60 -2.09 -8.79
CA ILE A 223 -7.31 -0.71 -8.37
C ILE A 223 -8.37 0.24 -8.95
N HIS A 224 -8.70 0.13 -10.24
CA HIS A 224 -9.75 0.96 -10.85
C HIS A 224 -11.11 0.74 -10.19
N CYS A 225 -11.50 -0.51 -9.91
CA CYS A 225 -12.76 -0.81 -9.21
C CYS A 225 -12.79 -0.19 -7.80
N ILE A 226 -11.72 -0.34 -7.02
CA ILE A 226 -11.62 0.24 -5.68
C ILE A 226 -11.70 1.77 -5.73
N GLN A 227 -11.00 2.39 -6.68
CA GLN A 227 -11.04 3.84 -6.87
C GLN A 227 -12.42 4.34 -7.28
N GLN A 228 -13.13 3.59 -8.13
CA GLN A 228 -14.51 3.92 -8.49
C GLN A 228 -15.41 3.90 -7.26
N TYR A 229 -15.41 2.82 -6.49
CA TYR A 229 -16.20 2.72 -5.25
C TYR A 229 -15.84 3.82 -4.25
N TRP A 230 -14.56 4.14 -4.10
CA TRP A 230 -14.14 5.22 -3.23
C TRP A 230 -14.64 6.59 -3.70
N ASN A 231 -14.57 6.89 -5.00
CA ASN A 231 -15.05 8.15 -5.55
C ASN A 231 -16.56 8.30 -5.34
N GLU A 232 -17.33 7.22 -5.45
CA GLU A 232 -18.77 7.20 -5.16
C GLU A 232 -19.03 7.49 -3.66
N ILE A 233 -18.30 6.85 -2.75
CA ILE A 233 -18.34 7.15 -1.30
C ILE A 233 -18.01 8.62 -1.04
N GLU A 234 -16.96 9.16 -1.66
CA GLU A 234 -16.51 10.53 -1.45
C GLU A 234 -17.55 11.54 -1.98
N ALA A 235 -18.13 11.29 -3.16
CA ALA A 235 -19.18 12.12 -3.73
C ALA A 235 -20.41 12.16 -2.81
N VAL A 236 -20.81 11.01 -2.27
CA VAL A 236 -21.92 10.90 -1.32
C VAL A 236 -21.57 11.64 -0.02
N SER A 237 -20.38 11.47 0.53
CA SER A 237 -19.95 12.13 1.78
C SER A 237 -20.04 13.67 1.74
N LYS A 238 -19.90 14.27 0.56
CA LYS A 238 -20.00 15.73 0.33
C LYS A 238 -21.45 16.23 0.30
N SER A 239 -22.44 15.34 0.19
CA SER A 239 -23.85 15.72 0.18
C SER A 239 -24.32 16.20 1.56
N PRO A 240 -25.06 17.32 1.65
CA PRO A 240 -25.59 17.82 2.92
C PRO A 240 -26.57 16.84 3.59
N THR A 241 -27.27 16.02 2.81
CA THR A 241 -28.30 15.06 3.30
C THR A 241 -27.74 13.69 3.66
N VAL A 242 -26.43 13.46 3.49
CA VAL A 242 -25.83 12.13 3.65
C VAL A 242 -25.54 11.74 5.09
N ASN A 243 -25.65 10.43 5.30
CA ASN A 243 -25.32 9.64 6.49
C ASN A 243 -24.06 10.14 7.23
N SER A 244 -24.19 10.39 8.54
CA SER A 244 -23.09 10.82 9.41
C SER A 244 -21.97 9.79 9.51
N ALA A 245 -22.28 8.49 9.46
CA ALA A 245 -21.28 7.42 9.53
C ALA A 245 -20.35 7.42 8.32
N ILE A 246 -20.87 7.63 7.10
CA ILE A 246 -20.03 7.72 5.89
C ILE A 246 -19.12 8.97 5.98
N LYS A 247 -19.66 10.10 6.45
CA LYS A 247 -18.88 11.31 6.69
C LYS A 247 -17.78 11.08 7.72
N GLU A 248 -18.08 10.39 8.81
CA GLU A 248 -17.11 10.03 9.85
C GLU A 248 -16.02 9.10 9.30
N ILE A 249 -16.36 8.06 8.54
CA ILE A 249 -15.39 7.15 7.90
C ILE A 249 -14.45 7.93 7.00
N VAL A 250 -14.99 8.76 6.10
CA VAL A 250 -14.17 9.58 5.17
C VAL A 250 -13.30 10.56 5.96
N GLN A 251 -13.83 11.21 7.00
CA GLN A 251 -13.05 12.12 7.85
C GLN A 251 -11.94 11.39 8.60
N GLN A 252 -12.19 10.20 9.16
CA GLN A 252 -11.17 9.42 9.85
C GLN A 252 -10.06 9.01 8.88
N ILE A 253 -10.41 8.49 7.70
CA ILE A 253 -9.43 8.14 6.66
C ILE A 253 -8.61 9.37 6.26
N ASN A 254 -9.25 10.52 6.05
CA ASN A 254 -8.55 11.76 5.69
C ASN A 254 -7.68 12.33 6.82
N ARG A 255 -7.99 12.04 8.09
CA ARG A 255 -7.14 12.40 9.24
C ARG A 255 -5.85 11.58 9.25
N PHE A 256 -5.94 10.27 9.02
CA PHE A 256 -4.77 9.40 8.92
C PHE A 256 -3.98 9.65 7.63
N TYR A 257 -4.65 10.09 6.57
CA TYR A 257 -4.06 10.34 5.25
C TYR A 257 -4.50 11.72 4.70
N PRO A 258 -3.81 12.80 5.11
CA PRO A 258 -4.12 14.15 4.65
C PRO A 258 -4.01 14.24 3.12
N GLY A 259 -5.13 14.56 2.46
CA GLY A 259 -5.24 14.61 1.00
C GLY A 259 -6.23 13.61 0.38
N GLY A 260 -6.94 12.83 1.20
CA GLY A 260 -7.91 11.84 0.72
C GLY A 260 -7.37 10.41 0.82
N PHE A 261 -8.21 9.43 0.54
CA PHE A 261 -7.78 8.08 0.17
C PHE A 261 -6.94 8.07 -1.12
N THR A 262 -6.55 9.21 -1.72
CA THR A 262 -5.71 9.27 -2.93
C THR A 262 -4.21 9.04 -2.68
N PHE A 263 -3.87 8.19 -1.70
CA PHE A 263 -2.60 7.46 -1.65
C PHE A 263 -1.35 8.26 -2.04
N ARG A 264 -1.01 9.32 -1.30
CA ARG A 264 0.28 10.01 -1.47
C ARG A 264 1.41 9.35 -0.69
N ASN A 265 1.09 8.45 0.24
CA ASN A 265 2.09 7.72 1.00
C ASN A 265 2.67 6.58 0.14
N VAL A 266 3.80 6.90 -0.49
CA VAL A 266 4.56 5.96 -1.34
C VAL A 266 4.90 4.66 -0.61
N THR A 267 5.25 4.73 0.67
CA THR A 267 5.58 3.54 1.46
C THR A 267 4.38 2.62 1.58
N LEU A 268 3.21 3.16 1.93
CA LEU A 268 1.97 2.38 2.01
C LEU A 268 1.61 1.76 0.65
N ILE A 269 1.69 2.53 -0.43
CA ILE A 269 1.40 2.03 -1.79
C ILE A 269 2.27 0.83 -2.14
N ARG A 270 3.58 0.90 -1.84
CA ARG A 270 4.52 -0.20 -2.11
C ARG A 270 4.09 -1.47 -1.37
N TYR A 271 3.69 -1.34 -0.10
CA TYR A 271 3.18 -2.47 0.68
C TYR A 271 1.86 -3.01 0.14
N LEU A 272 0.93 -2.15 -0.29
CA LEU A 272 -0.34 -2.60 -0.88
C LEU A 272 -0.13 -3.35 -2.19
N ILE A 273 0.74 -2.86 -3.08
CA ILE A 273 1.06 -3.54 -4.35
C ILE A 273 1.75 -4.87 -4.07
N LEU A 274 2.74 -4.88 -3.17
CA LEU A 274 3.40 -6.10 -2.72
C LEU A 274 2.38 -7.11 -2.19
N ALA A 275 1.46 -6.64 -1.36
CA ALA A 275 0.46 -7.48 -0.75
C ALA A 275 -0.49 -8.08 -1.79
N MET A 276 -1.04 -7.25 -2.68
CA MET A 276 -1.92 -7.72 -3.75
C MET A 276 -1.24 -8.80 -4.57
N LEU A 277 -0.01 -8.55 -5.07
CA LEU A 277 0.76 -9.50 -5.87
C LEU A 277 1.03 -10.82 -5.14
N ALA A 278 1.39 -10.74 -3.86
CA ALA A 278 1.75 -11.93 -3.11
C ALA A 278 0.51 -12.78 -2.77
N PHE A 279 -0.68 -12.19 -2.69
CA PHE A 279 -1.92 -12.91 -2.39
C PHE A 279 -2.32 -13.89 -3.51
N GLY A 280 -2.01 -13.55 -4.77
CA GLY A 280 -2.14 -14.49 -5.90
C GLY A 280 -3.57 -14.89 -6.30
N LYS A 281 -4.61 -14.32 -5.65
CA LYS A 281 -6.03 -14.57 -5.97
C LYS A 281 -6.69 -13.37 -6.67
N HIS A 282 -5.94 -12.66 -7.50
CA HIS A 282 -6.37 -11.43 -8.17
C HIS A 282 -7.69 -11.62 -8.94
N GLN A 283 -7.79 -12.71 -9.71
CA GLN A 283 -8.99 -13.01 -10.51
C GLN A 283 -10.25 -13.16 -9.63
N MET A 284 -10.14 -13.89 -8.52
CA MET A 284 -11.25 -14.08 -7.58
C MET A 284 -11.67 -12.76 -6.93
N ILE A 285 -10.71 -11.91 -6.55
CA ILE A 285 -11.02 -10.57 -6.00
C ILE A 285 -11.73 -9.73 -7.06
N LEU A 286 -11.25 -9.75 -8.30
CA LEU A 286 -11.82 -8.99 -9.40
C LEU A 286 -13.26 -9.42 -9.71
N GLU A 287 -13.51 -10.74 -9.77
CA GLU A 287 -14.84 -11.32 -9.93
C GLU A 287 -15.78 -10.91 -8.79
N PHE A 288 -15.30 -10.99 -7.55
CA PHE A 288 -16.05 -10.53 -6.39
C PHE A 288 -16.40 -9.04 -6.49
N LEU A 289 -15.43 -8.18 -6.79
CA LEU A 289 -15.62 -6.73 -6.90
C LEU A 289 -16.56 -6.34 -8.04
N LYS A 290 -16.56 -7.08 -9.15
CA LYS A 290 -17.41 -6.81 -10.32
C LYS A 290 -18.79 -7.47 -10.26
N SER A 291 -19.01 -8.40 -9.33
CA SER A 291 -20.28 -9.11 -9.18
C SER A 291 -21.46 -8.18 -8.91
N ASP A 292 -22.63 -8.55 -9.42
CA ASP A 292 -23.87 -7.78 -9.20
C ASP A 292 -24.27 -7.77 -7.72
N GLN A 293 -23.94 -8.83 -6.99
CA GLN A 293 -24.16 -8.90 -5.55
C GLN A 293 -23.34 -7.83 -4.82
N THR A 294 -22.04 -7.71 -5.10
CA THR A 294 -21.18 -6.69 -4.49
C THR A 294 -21.64 -5.28 -4.84
N LYS A 295 -21.99 -5.02 -6.11
CA LYS A 295 -22.55 -3.73 -6.53
C LYS A 295 -23.85 -3.41 -5.81
N THR A 296 -24.73 -4.40 -5.62
CA THR A 296 -25.99 -4.24 -4.90
C THR A 296 -25.75 -3.91 -3.43
N LEU A 297 -24.87 -4.66 -2.75
CA LEU A 297 -24.50 -4.42 -1.36
C LEU A 297 -23.85 -3.04 -1.17
N PHE A 298 -22.97 -2.66 -2.09
CA PHE A 298 -22.35 -1.33 -2.10
C PHE A 298 -23.40 -0.23 -2.27
N ASN A 299 -24.30 -0.36 -3.23
CA ASN A 299 -25.38 0.61 -3.44
C ASN A 299 -26.32 0.70 -2.24
N GLN A 300 -26.60 -0.42 -1.57
CA GLN A 300 -27.34 -0.41 -0.30
C GLN A 300 -26.55 0.37 0.75
N PHE A 301 -25.28 0.04 0.97
CA PHE A 301 -24.42 0.72 1.94
C PHE A 301 -24.39 2.24 1.75
N VAL A 302 -24.21 2.70 0.51
CA VAL A 302 -24.11 4.12 0.16
C VAL A 302 -25.47 4.84 0.26
N ASN A 303 -26.58 4.16 -0.03
CA ASN A 303 -27.92 4.75 -0.06
C ASN A 303 -28.77 4.46 1.19
N LEU A 304 -28.24 3.77 2.21
CA LEU A 304 -28.98 3.43 3.44
C LEU A 304 -29.62 4.70 4.05
N PRO A 305 -30.96 4.83 4.03
CA PRO A 305 -31.64 5.90 4.73
C PRO A 305 -31.69 5.51 6.20
N PHE A 306 -30.78 6.06 7.02
CA PHE A 306 -30.92 5.93 8.46
C PHE A 306 -31.79 7.07 8.99
N GLU A 307 -33.02 6.71 9.36
CA GLU A 307 -33.85 7.54 10.21
C GLU A 307 -33.06 7.89 11.47
N LYS A 308 -33.03 9.19 11.81
CA LYS A 308 -32.51 9.63 13.09
C LYS A 308 -33.35 8.94 14.17
N ASN A 309 -32.80 7.92 14.81
CA ASN A 309 -33.24 7.54 16.14
C ASN A 309 -32.98 8.73 17.05
N LYS A 310 -33.99 9.60 17.17
CA LYS A 310 -34.13 10.53 18.28
C LYS A 310 -34.27 9.67 19.54
N GLN A 311 -33.21 9.55 20.31
CA GLN A 311 -33.31 9.37 21.75
C GLN A 311 -33.32 10.74 22.40
#